data_AF-A0A377D8D0-F1
#
_entry.id   AF-A0A377D8D0-F1
#
_cell.length_a   1.000
_cell.length_b   1.000
_cell.length_c   1.000
_cell.angle_alpha   90.00
_cell.angle_beta   90.00
_cell.angle_gamma   90.00
#
_symmetry.space_group_name_H-M   'P 1'
#
loop_
_entity.id
_entity.type
_entity.pdbx_description
1 polymer ?
#
loop_
_entity_poly.entity_id
_entity_poly.type
_entity_poly.pdbx_seq_one_letter_code
_entity_poly.pdbx_strand_id
1 'polypeptide(L)'
;MFDSIDAWRKPQRVEQLALTSEADVRGRTGFESADYPQGRWLREAWEVAQSVPTKAVVEAGFKGVEIREELTRRRIAAVASWKEQRCPKPD
;
A
#
# COMPACT_ATOMS: atom_id res chain seq x y z
N MET A 1 -1.64 -4.93 6.38
CA MET A 1 -0.28 -4.37 6.32
C MET A 1 -0.28 -2.89 6.68
N PHE A 2 -0.93 -2.01 5.91
CA PHE A 2 -1.02 -0.58 6.24
C PHE A 2 -1.63 -0.27 7.62
N ASP A 3 -2.65 -1.04 8.04
CA ASP A 3 -3.20 -0.95 9.41
C ASP A 3 -2.16 -1.35 10.47
N SER A 4 -1.39 -2.40 10.20
CA SER A 4 -0.39 -2.97 11.12
C SER A 4 0.74 -1.98 11.42
N ILE A 5 1.10 -1.14 10.44
CA ILE A 5 2.11 -0.09 10.62
C ILE A 5 1.49 1.26 11.03
N ASP A 6 0.18 1.35 11.21
CA ASP A 6 -0.53 2.60 11.53
C ASP A 6 -0.38 3.69 10.47
N ALA A 7 -0.29 3.31 9.19
CA ALA A 7 -0.02 4.24 8.09
C ALA A 7 -1.10 5.31 7.95
N TRP A 8 -2.36 5.00 8.28
CA TRP A 8 -3.49 5.94 8.17
C TRP A 8 -3.36 7.17 9.07
N ARG A 9 -2.74 7.00 10.25
CA ARG A 9 -2.47 8.12 11.17
C ARG A 9 -1.05 8.66 11.00
N LYS A 10 -0.13 7.86 10.47
CA LYS A 10 1.29 8.16 10.34
C LYS A 10 1.79 7.76 8.93
N PRO A 11 1.39 8.48 7.87
CA PRO A 11 1.70 8.11 6.49
C PRO A 11 3.21 7.99 6.22
N GLN A 12 4.03 8.76 6.92
CA GLN A 12 5.49 8.68 6.85
C GLN A 12 6.07 7.30 7.18
N ARG A 13 5.31 6.43 7.88
CA ARG A 13 5.77 5.06 8.19
C ARG A 13 5.86 4.16 6.96
N VAL A 14 5.13 4.47 5.90
CA VAL A 14 5.26 3.76 4.62
C VAL A 14 6.64 4.02 4.02
N GLU A 15 7.06 5.29 4.02
CA GLU A 15 8.37 5.71 3.54
C GLU A 15 9.49 5.09 4.39
N GLN A 16 9.36 5.17 5.71
CA GLN A 16 10.33 4.57 6.64
C GLN A 16 10.48 3.07 6.43
N LEU A 17 9.38 2.35 6.20
CA LEU A 17 9.42 0.92 5.94
C LEU A 17 10.12 0.60 4.61
N ALA A 18 9.84 1.38 3.56
CA ALA A 18 10.51 1.23 2.27
C ALA A 18 12.03 1.47 2.39
N LEU A 19 12.43 2.56 3.06
CA LEU A 19 13.84 2.92 3.25
C LEU A 19 14.60 1.90 4.11
N THR A 20 14.03 1.48 5.23
CA THR A 20 14.66 0.51 6.13
C THR A 20 14.83 -0.85 5.45
N SER A 21 13.88 -1.26 4.61
CA SER A 21 13.96 -2.51 3.87
C SER A 21 14.99 -2.45 2.74
N GLU A 22 15.10 -1.32 2.04
CA GLU A 22 16.15 -1.09 1.03
C GLU A 22 17.54 -1.05 1.67
N ALA A 23 17.67 -0.41 2.84
CA ALA A 23 18.90 -0.38 3.61
C ALA A 23 19.34 -1.78 4.09
N ASP A 24 18.41 -2.65 4.51
CA ASP A 24 18.73 -4.05 4.88
C ASP A 24 19.33 -4.83 3.71
N VAL A 25 18.74 -4.69 2.51
CA VAL A 25 19.26 -5.36 1.31
C VAL A 25 20.64 -4.85 0.96
N ARG A 26 20.83 -3.52 0.93
CA ARG A 26 22.11 -2.90 0.55
C ARG A 26 23.20 -2.96 1.61
N GLY A 27 22.84 -3.23 2.86
CA GLY A 27 23.80 -3.42 3.95
C GLY A 27 24.59 -4.74 3.88
N ARG A 28 24.18 -5.66 3.00
CA ARG A 28 24.85 -6.95 2.80
C ARG A 28 26.01 -6.78 1.82
N THR A 29 27.18 -7.34 2.17
CA THR A 29 28.36 -7.32 1.30
C THR A 29 28.04 -7.87 -0.09
N GLY A 30 28.35 -7.09 -1.12
CA GLY A 30 28.07 -7.43 -2.53
C GLY A 30 26.68 -7.03 -3.02
N PHE A 31 25.85 -6.38 -2.19
CA PHE A 31 24.51 -5.90 -2.54
C PHE A 31 24.37 -4.37 -2.45
N GLU A 32 25.47 -3.64 -2.32
CA GLU A 32 25.49 -2.19 -2.07
C GLU A 32 24.74 -1.40 -3.15
N SER A 33 24.70 -1.93 -4.38
CA SER A 33 23.98 -1.35 -5.54
C SER A 33 22.74 -2.14 -5.95
N ALA A 34 22.26 -3.07 -5.13
CA ALA A 34 21.07 -3.85 -5.45
C ALA A 34 19.86 -2.92 -5.64
N ASP A 35 19.14 -3.09 -6.76
CA ASP A 35 17.84 -2.45 -6.94
C ASP A 35 16.83 -3.07 -5.98
N TYR A 36 15.99 -2.22 -5.40
CA TYR A 36 14.94 -2.63 -4.47
C TYR A 36 13.58 -2.10 -4.95
N PRO A 37 13.01 -2.69 -6.02
CA PRO A 37 11.76 -2.22 -6.61
C PRO A 37 10.57 -2.30 -5.64
N GLN A 38 10.64 -3.18 -4.63
CA GLN A 38 9.61 -3.36 -3.62
C GLN A 38 9.35 -2.07 -2.84
N GLY A 39 10.38 -1.24 -2.62
CA GLY A 39 10.20 0.06 -1.98
C GLY A 39 9.36 1.01 -2.85
N ARG A 40 9.54 1.01 -4.18
CA ARG A 40 8.73 1.82 -5.10
C ARG A 40 7.29 1.31 -5.13
N TRP A 41 7.12 -0.01 -5.21
CA TRP A 41 5.81 -0.67 -5.19
C TRP A 41 5.03 -0.38 -3.91
N LEU A 42 5.69 -0.36 -2.76
CA LEU A 42 5.03 -0.07 -1.48
C LEU A 42 4.47 1.36 -1.45
N ARG A 43 5.22 2.33 -1.99
CA ARG A 43 4.80 3.75 -2.09
C ARG A 43 3.61 3.90 -3.04
N GLU A 44 3.70 3.33 -4.24
CA GLU A 44 2.62 3.35 -5.23
C GLU A 44 1.34 2.68 -4.70
N ALA A 45 1.46 1.50 -4.07
CA ALA A 45 0.32 0.81 -3.46
C ALA A 45 -0.35 1.65 -2.35
N TRP A 46 0.44 2.41 -1.60
CA TRP A 46 -0.07 3.30 -0.57
C TRP A 46 -0.86 4.47 -1.17
N GLU A 47 -0.36 5.09 -2.24
CA GLU A 47 -1.08 6.13 -2.98
C GLU A 47 -2.42 5.62 -3.52
N VAL A 48 -2.42 4.42 -4.12
CA VAL A 48 -3.65 3.77 -4.60
C VAL A 48 -4.64 3.55 -3.46
N ALA A 49 -4.20 3.04 -2.32
CA ALA A 49 -5.07 2.81 -1.18
C ALA A 49 -5.62 4.11 -0.57
N GLN A 50 -4.83 5.19 -0.57
CA GLN A 50 -5.30 6.50 -0.12
C GLN A 50 -6.30 7.15 -1.08
N SER A 51 -6.19 6.86 -2.38
CA SER A 51 -7.08 7.43 -3.39
C SER A 51 -8.55 7.00 -3.26
N VAL A 52 -8.84 5.95 -2.50
CA VAL A 52 -10.22 5.45 -2.32
C VAL A 52 -11.05 6.45 -1.52
N PRO A 53 -12.10 7.05 -2.12
CA PRO A 53 -12.82 8.14 -1.49
C PRO A 53 -13.81 7.63 -0.43
N THR A 54 -13.66 8.07 0.81
CA THR A 54 -14.60 7.78 1.91
C THR A 54 -16.02 8.24 1.57
N LYS A 55 -16.17 9.37 0.86
CA LYS A 55 -17.47 9.91 0.45
C LYS A 55 -18.28 8.90 -0.38
N ALA A 56 -17.66 8.21 -1.32
CA ALA A 56 -18.34 7.20 -2.13
C ALA A 56 -18.78 5.97 -1.34
N VAL A 57 -18.17 5.70 -0.17
CA VAL A 57 -18.62 4.64 0.74
C VAL A 57 -19.90 5.08 1.46
N VAL A 58 -19.91 6.32 1.97
CA VAL A 58 -21.08 6.89 2.65
C VAL A 58 -22.27 7.03 1.68
N GLU A 59 -22.03 7.51 0.46
CA GLU A 59 -23.06 7.65 -0.59
C GLU A 59 -23.63 6.30 -1.04
N ALA A 60 -22.85 5.22 -0.94
CA ALA A 60 -23.32 3.86 -1.19
C ALA A 60 -24.19 3.29 -0.04
N GLY A 61 -24.44 4.07 1.02
CA GLY A 61 -25.39 3.74 2.08
C GLY A 61 -24.80 3.07 3.33
N PHE A 62 -23.49 2.82 3.37
CA PHE A 62 -22.80 2.23 4.53
C PHE A 62 -22.78 3.20 5.72
N LYS A 63 -22.96 2.68 6.94
CA LYS A 63 -23.07 3.51 8.15
C LYS A 63 -22.25 2.97 9.32
N GLY A 64 -21.82 3.87 10.20
CA GLY A 64 -21.12 3.49 11.44
C GLY A 64 -19.87 2.64 11.19
N VAL A 65 -19.82 1.46 11.82
CA VAL A 65 -18.69 0.52 11.70
C VAL A 65 -18.50 0.01 10.27
N GLU A 66 -19.59 -0.12 9.51
CA GLU A 66 -19.58 -0.67 8.14
C GLU A 66 -18.81 0.23 7.18
N ILE A 67 -18.72 1.54 7.45
CA ILE A 67 -17.92 2.47 6.64
C ILE A 67 -16.46 2.04 6.64
N ARG A 68 -15.93 1.65 7.80
CA ARG A 68 -14.52 1.24 7.92
C ARG A 68 -14.27 -0.06 7.18
N GLU A 69 -15.18 -1.03 7.33
CA GLU A 69 -15.07 -2.34 6.70
C GLU A 69 -15.13 -2.23 5.18
N GLU A 70 -16.10 -1.47 4.67
CA GLU A 70 -16.26 -1.24 3.24
C GLU A 70 -15.10 -0.42 2.65
N LEU A 71 -14.65 0.61 3.35
CA LEU A 71 -13.47 1.37 2.92
C LEU A 71 -12.23 0.48 2.83
N THR A 72 -12.05 -0.42 3.80
CA THR A 72 -10.96 -1.41 3.79
C THR A 72 -11.11 -2.35 2.60
N ARG A 73 -12.30 -2.87 2.33
CA ARG A 73 -12.58 -3.75 1.18
C ARG A 73 -12.27 -3.07 -0.15
N ARG A 74 -12.72 -1.82 -0.34
CA ARG A 74 -12.47 -1.05 -1.57
C ARG A 74 -10.98 -0.74 -1.77
N ARG A 75 -10.26 -0.43 -0.69
CA ARG A 75 -8.81 -0.23 -0.72
C ARG A 75 -8.06 -1.49 -1.14
N ILE A 76 -8.44 -2.64 -0.58
CA ILE A 76 -7.87 -3.93 -0.97
C ILE A 76 -8.12 -4.18 -2.47
N ALA A 77 -9.35 -3.97 -2.95
CA ALA A 77 -9.70 -4.15 -4.35
C ALA A 77 -8.90 -3.21 -5.28
N ALA A 78 -8.76 -1.94 -4.92
CA ALA A 78 -7.98 -0.97 -5.69
C ALA A 78 -6.49 -1.37 -5.79
N VAL A 79 -5.88 -1.77 -4.67
CA VAL A 79 -4.48 -2.24 -4.65
C VAL A 79 -4.33 -3.56 -5.42
N ALA A 80 -5.29 -4.47 -5.35
CA ALA A 80 -5.28 -5.71 -6.12
C ALA A 80 -5.30 -5.44 -7.63
N SER A 81 -6.19 -4.55 -8.09
CA SER A 81 -6.27 -4.16 -9.50
C SER A 81 -4.99 -3.47 -9.97
N TRP A 82 -4.43 -2.55 -9.17
CA TRP A 82 -3.13 -1.93 -9.47
C TRP A 82 -2.01 -2.98 -9.59
N LYS A 83 -1.98 -3.97 -8.70
CA LYS A 83 -0.98 -5.04 -8.73
C LYS A 83 -1.09 -5.87 -10.01
N GLU A 84 -2.31 -6.22 -10.44
CA GLU A 84 -2.55 -6.97 -11.67
C GLU A 84 -2.10 -6.21 -12.92
N GLN A 85 -2.34 -4.89 -12.96
CA GLN A 85 -1.90 -4.03 -14.08
C GLN A 85 -0.37 -3.91 -14.13
N ARG A 86 0.30 -3.93 -12.97
CA ARG A 86 1.76 -3.74 -12.89
C ARG A 86 2.54 -5.04 -13.04
N CYS A 87 1.99 -6.16 -12.59
CA CYS A 87 2.55 -7.50 -12.71
C CYS A 87 1.50 -8.44 -13.31
N PRO A 88 1.24 -8.36 -14.63
CA PRO A 88 0.33 -9.31 -15.28
C PRO A 88 0.87 -10.71 -15.03
N LYS A 89 0.00 -11.62 -14.59
CA LYS A 89 0.37 -13.04 -14.50
C LYS A 89 0.71 -13.50 -15.93
N PRO A 90 1.81 -14.23 -16.13
CA PRO A 90 1.99 -14.92 -17.40
C PRO A 90 0.83 -15.90 -17.59
N ASP A 91 0.38 -16.03 -18.83
CA ASP A 91 -0.64 -17.00 -19.25
C ASP A 91 -0.28 -18.43 -18.82
#